data_AF-B8BHQ7-F1
#
_entry.id   AF-B8BHQ7-F1
#
_cell.length_a   1.000
_cell.length_b   1.000
_cell.length_c   1.000
_cell.angle_alpha   90.00
_cell.angle_beta   90.00
_cell.angle_gamma   90.00
#
_symmetry.space_group_name_H-M   'P 1'
#
loop_
_entity.id
_entity.type
_entity.pdbx_description
1 polymer ?
#
loop_
_entity_poly.entity_id
_entity_poly.type
_entity_poly.pdbx_seq_one_letter_code
_entity_poly.pdbx_strand_id
1 'polypeptide(L)'
;MAIKGQIYDVSQSRLFYGPGGPYALFAGKDASRALAKMSFEPQDLTDDISGLSLLELSALQDWEYKFSSKYVKVGTIKKVLVEQGGDSTADAIEEAAVDGEDSILTAKMSNQLLYEEEMEVGSDDP
;
A
#
# COMPACT_ATOMS: atom_id res chain seq x y z
N MET A 1 -3.97 -11.03 -7.32
CA MET A 1 -3.80 -9.59 -7.65
C MET A 1 -2.52 -9.14 -7.00
N ALA A 2 -1.76 -8.21 -7.58
CA ALA A 2 -0.52 -7.72 -6.96
C ALA A 2 -0.59 -6.24 -6.57
N ILE A 3 0.12 -5.89 -5.49
CA ILE A 3 0.33 -4.52 -5.01
C ILE A 3 1.80 -4.42 -4.57
N LYS A 4 2.53 -3.46 -5.12
CA LYS A 4 3.99 -3.28 -4.98
C LYS A 4 4.76 -4.58 -5.23
N GLY A 5 4.35 -5.32 -6.26
CA GLY A 5 4.92 -6.64 -6.58
C GLY A 5 4.58 -7.75 -5.59
N GLN A 6 3.79 -7.50 -4.53
CA GLN A 6 3.32 -8.53 -3.59
C GLN A 6 2.02 -9.14 -4.09
N ILE A 7 1.97 -10.46 -4.22
CA ILE A 7 0.80 -11.18 -4.75
C ILE A 7 -0.12 -11.55 -3.59
N TYR A 8 -1.38 -11.14 -3.69
CA TYR A 8 -2.46 -11.45 -2.75
C TYR A 8 -3.50 -12.37 -3.38
N ASP A 9 -3.94 -13.37 -2.61
CA ASP A 9 -5.07 -14.21 -2.95
C ASP A 9 -6.39 -13.51 -2.62
N VAL A 10 -7.09 -13.07 -3.66
CA VAL A 10 -8.39 -12.37 -3.57
C VAL A 10 -9.57 -13.30 -3.87
N SER A 11 -9.37 -14.61 -3.91
CA SER A 11 -10.40 -15.61 -4.25
C SER A 11 -11.61 -15.57 -3.31
N GLN A 12 -11.39 -15.24 -2.03
CA GLN A 12 -12.47 -15.05 -1.05
C GLN A 12 -13.41 -13.87 -1.40
N SER A 13 -12.93 -12.93 -2.22
CA SER A 13 -13.69 -11.76 -2.69
C SER A 13 -14.00 -11.86 -4.19
N ARG A 14 -14.32 -13.06 -4.68
CA ARG A 14 -14.63 -13.35 -6.10
C ARG A 14 -15.78 -12.50 -6.65
N LEU A 15 -16.73 -12.05 -5.84
CA LEU A 15 -17.80 -11.15 -6.31
C LEU A 15 -17.26 -9.79 -6.80
N PHE A 16 -16.10 -9.37 -6.29
CA PHE A 16 -15.47 -8.11 -6.67
C PHE A 16 -14.42 -8.31 -7.76
N TYR A 17 -13.48 -9.23 -7.55
CA TYR A 17 -12.33 -9.46 -8.43
C TYR A 17 -12.54 -10.58 -9.45
N GLY A 18 -13.61 -11.36 -9.34
CA GLY A 18 -13.93 -12.41 -10.30
C GLY A 18 -14.60 -11.87 -11.57
N PRO A 19 -14.80 -12.73 -12.57
CA PRO A 19 -15.44 -12.34 -13.83
C PRO A 19 -16.81 -11.67 -13.61
N GLY A 20 -17.02 -10.51 -14.21
CA GLY A 20 -18.25 -9.71 -14.07
C GLY A 20 -18.32 -8.83 -12.82
N GLY A 21 -17.32 -8.92 -11.92
CA GLY A 21 -17.22 -8.03 -10.76
C GLY A 21 -16.68 -6.63 -11.14
N PRO A 22 -16.95 -5.60 -10.31
CA PRO A 22 -16.51 -4.23 -10.58
C PRO A 22 -14.98 -4.07 -10.59
N TYR A 23 -14.25 -4.99 -9.94
CA TYR A 23 -12.80 -5.00 -9.78
C TYR A 23 -12.13 -6.11 -10.58
N ALA A 24 -12.85 -6.73 -11.52
CA ALA A 24 -12.35 -7.82 -12.36
C ALA A 24 -11.10 -7.44 -13.15
N LEU A 25 -10.96 -6.17 -13.53
CA LEU A 25 -9.81 -5.67 -14.30
C LEU A 25 -8.48 -5.72 -13.53
N PHE A 26 -8.52 -5.73 -12.19
CA PHE A 26 -7.32 -5.89 -11.35
C PHE A 26 -6.89 -7.36 -11.19
N ALA A 27 -7.75 -8.31 -11.53
CA ALA A 27 -7.46 -9.73 -11.36
C ALA A 27 -6.25 -10.15 -12.22
N GLY A 28 -5.31 -10.86 -11.61
CA GLY A 28 -4.11 -11.35 -12.27
C GLY A 28 -3.08 -10.29 -12.70
N LYS A 29 -3.28 -9.01 -12.34
CA LYS A 29 -2.36 -7.91 -12.68
C LYS A 29 -1.78 -7.26 -11.43
N ASP A 30 -0.73 -6.47 -11.63
CA ASP A 30 -0.27 -5.50 -10.63
C ASP A 30 -1.13 -4.24 -10.71
N ALA A 31 -1.77 -3.90 -9.60
CA ALA A 31 -2.69 -2.78 -9.47
C ALA A 31 -2.05 -1.61 -8.70
N SER A 32 -0.73 -1.61 -8.50
CA SER A 32 -0.02 -0.60 -7.69
C SER A 32 -0.38 0.82 -8.10
N ARG A 33 -0.16 1.15 -9.38
CA ARG A 33 -0.41 2.50 -9.88
C ARG A 33 -1.91 2.83 -9.89
N ALA A 34 -2.75 1.88 -10.28
CA ALA A 34 -4.19 2.06 -10.29
C ALA A 34 -4.76 2.34 -8.89
N LEU A 35 -4.29 1.62 -7.86
CA LEU A 35 -4.71 1.85 -6.48
C LEU A 35 -4.21 3.19 -5.93
N ALA A 36 -2.98 3.56 -6.26
CA ALA A 36 -2.41 4.85 -5.88
C ALA A 36 -3.23 6.02 -6.44
N LYS A 37 -3.63 5.93 -7.70
CA LYS A 37 -4.41 6.95 -8.43
C LYS A 37 -5.92 6.83 -8.25
N MET A 38 -6.40 5.79 -7.57
CA MET A 38 -7.82 5.40 -7.55
C MET A 38 -8.43 5.28 -8.96
N SER A 39 -7.64 4.76 -9.90
CA SER A 39 -7.96 4.67 -11.32
C SER A 39 -8.47 3.28 -11.70
N PHE A 40 -9.40 3.23 -12.64
CA PHE A 40 -9.91 2.00 -13.26
C PHE A 40 -9.42 1.84 -14.70
N GLU A 41 -8.56 2.75 -15.14
CA GLU A 41 -8.06 2.77 -16.51
C GLU A 41 -7.06 1.63 -16.74
N PRO A 42 -7.20 0.86 -17.84
CA PRO A 42 -6.29 -0.24 -18.14
C PRO A 42 -4.81 0.14 -18.21
N GLN A 43 -4.51 1.39 -18.57
CA GLN A 43 -3.15 1.95 -18.64
C GLN A 43 -2.49 2.13 -17.28
N ASP A 44 -3.27 2.23 -16.20
CA ASP A 44 -2.76 2.34 -14.83
C ASP A 44 -2.60 0.97 -14.15
N LEU A 45 -2.93 -0.13 -14.83
CA LEU A 45 -2.73 -1.51 -14.35
C LEU A 45 -1.29 -1.98 -14.57
N THR A 46 -0.38 -1.30 -13.89
CA THR A 46 1.06 -1.49 -13.99
C THR A 46 1.70 -1.50 -12.61
N ASP A 47 2.86 -2.16 -12.52
CA ASP A 47 3.75 -2.16 -11.36
C ASP A 47 4.66 -0.91 -11.33
N ASP A 48 4.60 -0.08 -12.37
CA ASP A 48 5.34 1.16 -12.44
C ASP A 48 4.71 2.25 -11.57
N ILE A 49 5.36 2.52 -10.44
CA ILE A 49 5.01 3.58 -9.49
C ILE A 49 5.78 4.89 -9.74
N SER A 50 6.54 4.95 -10.83
CA SER A 50 7.28 6.16 -11.23
C SER A 50 6.32 7.29 -11.58
N GLY A 51 6.66 8.50 -11.13
CA GLY A 51 5.86 9.70 -11.39
C GLY A 51 4.59 9.84 -10.54
N LEU A 52 4.39 8.98 -9.53
CA LEU A 52 3.37 9.20 -8.51
C LEU A 52 3.79 10.30 -7.53
N SER A 53 2.84 11.13 -7.14
CA SER A 53 2.99 12.13 -6.09
C SER A 53 3.06 11.50 -4.70
N LEU A 54 3.53 12.26 -3.70
CA LEU A 54 3.61 11.81 -2.31
C LEU A 54 2.24 11.38 -1.75
N LEU A 55 1.16 12.07 -2.16
CA LEU A 55 -0.19 11.72 -1.74
C LEU A 55 -0.63 10.36 -2.31
N GLU A 56 -0.37 10.13 -3.59
CA GLU A 56 -0.69 8.86 -4.25
C GLU A 56 0.14 7.70 -3.68
N LEU A 57 1.41 7.94 -3.34
CA LEU A 57 2.26 6.97 -2.66
C LEU A 57 1.74 6.62 -1.26
N SER A 58 1.27 7.61 -0.49
CA SER A 58 0.63 7.37 0.80
C SER A 58 -0.65 6.54 0.64
N ALA A 59 -1.50 6.87 -0.35
CA ALA A 59 -2.71 6.11 -0.64
C ALA A 59 -2.38 4.65 -1.01
N LEU A 60 -1.33 4.43 -1.80
CA LEU A 60 -0.84 3.10 -2.14
C LEU A 60 -0.41 2.31 -0.91
N GLN A 61 0.28 2.96 0.03
CA GLN A 61 0.71 2.33 1.27
C GLN A 61 -0.48 1.92 2.16
N ASP A 62 -1.50 2.77 2.25
CA ASP A 62 -2.74 2.44 2.96
C ASP A 62 -3.45 1.24 2.33
N TRP A 63 -3.46 1.17 0.99
CA TRP A 63 -4.00 0.02 0.27
C TRP A 63 -3.19 -1.25 0.53
N GLU A 64 -1.86 -1.19 0.50
CA GLU A 64 -1.00 -2.32 0.85
C GLU A 64 -1.29 -2.84 2.26
N TYR A 65 -1.45 -1.94 3.24
CA TYR A 65 -1.80 -2.32 4.61
C TYR A 65 -3.18 -2.97 4.72
N LYS A 66 -4.20 -2.39 4.07
CA LYS A 66 -5.56 -2.97 4.03
C LYS A 66 -5.56 -4.35 3.39
N PHE A 67 -4.81 -4.53 2.31
CA PHE A 67 -4.74 -5.81 1.60
C PHE A 67 -3.95 -6.87 2.35
N SER A 68 -2.84 -6.51 2.98
CA SER A 68 -2.07 -7.45 3.80
C SER A 68 -2.82 -7.91 5.05
N SER A 69 -3.70 -7.06 5.58
CA SER A 69 -4.59 -7.44 6.70
C SER A 69 -5.76 -8.33 6.26
N LYS A 70 -6.31 -8.13 5.06
CA LYS A 70 -7.53 -8.81 4.59
C LYS A 70 -7.28 -10.08 3.78
N TYR A 71 -6.19 -10.12 3.01
CA TYR A 71 -5.90 -11.18 2.07
C TYR A 71 -4.55 -11.82 2.36
N VAL A 72 -4.45 -13.11 2.07
CA VAL A 72 -3.22 -13.86 2.27
C VAL A 72 -2.22 -13.47 1.17
N LYS A 73 -1.01 -13.12 1.57
CA LYS A 73 0.13 -12.96 0.67
C LYS A 73 0.62 -14.33 0.21
N VAL A 74 0.62 -14.55 -1.09
CA VAL A 74 0.93 -15.86 -1.71
C VAL A 74 2.23 -15.84 -2.54
N GLY A 75 2.85 -14.68 -2.73
CA GLY A 75 4.13 -14.59 -3.43
C GLY A 75 4.57 -13.17 -3.78
N THR A 76 5.58 -13.09 -4.64
CA THR A 76 6.14 -11.84 -5.18
C THR A 76 6.30 -11.95 -6.70
N ILE A 77 6.16 -10.82 -7.40
CA ILE A 77 6.47 -10.72 -8.83
C ILE A 77 7.99 -10.62 -8.99
N LYS A 78 8.56 -11.47 -9.85
CA LYS A 78 9.99 -11.42 -10.19
C LYS A 78 10.23 -10.27 -11.19
N LYS A 79 10.84 -9.18 -10.73
CA LYS A 79 11.40 -8.16 -11.66
C LYS A 79 12.67 -8.72 -12.29
N VAL A 80 12.65 -8.84 -13.62
CA VAL A 80 13.87 -9.08 -14.39
C VAL A 80 14.52 -7.72 -14.59
N LEU A 81 15.52 -7.40 -13.78
CA LEU A 81 16.38 -6.26 -14.04
C LEU A 81 17.20 -6.59 -15.28
N VAL A 82 16.78 -6.06 -16.43
CA VAL A 82 17.63 -6.04 -17.62
C VAL A 82 18.64 -4.93 -17.36
N GLU A 83 19.85 -5.29 -16.94
CA GLU A 83 20.97 -4.37 -16.88
C GLU A 83 21.27 -3.85 -18.29
N GLN A 84 20.79 -2.66 -18.60
CA GLN A 84 21.23 -1.88 -19.75
C GLN A 84 22.61 -1.30 -19.38
N GLY A 85 23.67 -1.93 -19.86
CA GLY A 85 25.03 -1.40 -19.75
C GLY A 85 25.17 -0.06 -20.48
N GLY A 86 25.70 0.95 -19.79
CA GLY A 86 26.03 2.27 -20.34
C GLY A 86 26.56 3.23 -19.27
N ASP A 87 27.88 3.36 -19.23
CA ASP A 87 28.76 4.13 -18.35
C ASP A 87 28.47 5.66 -18.25
N SER A 88 28.45 6.22 -17.02
CA SER A 88 29.21 7.44 -16.62
C SER A 88 28.94 7.86 -15.16
N THR A 89 29.98 7.66 -14.34
CA THR A 89 30.54 8.54 -13.28
C THR A 89 29.68 9.19 -12.19
N ALA A 90 29.96 8.73 -10.96
CA ALA A 90 30.28 9.49 -9.74
C ALA A 90 29.38 10.67 -9.33
N ASP A 91 28.60 10.49 -8.25
CA ASP A 91 28.95 11.01 -6.92
C ASP A 91 27.80 10.78 -5.92
N ALA A 92 28.08 10.05 -4.85
CA ALA A 92 27.58 10.24 -3.48
C ALA A 92 27.69 8.92 -2.69
N ILE A 93 28.70 8.84 -1.83
CA ILE A 93 28.77 7.87 -0.72
C ILE A 93 28.50 8.67 0.57
N GLU A 94 27.51 8.23 1.35
CA GLU A 94 27.50 8.06 2.82
C GLU A 94 26.02 7.92 3.23
N GLU A 95 25.54 6.72 3.53
CA GLU A 95 25.64 6.00 4.82
C GLU A 95 24.84 6.69 5.95
N ALA A 96 23.73 6.07 6.34
CA ALA A 96 23.22 6.12 7.70
C ALA A 96 22.21 4.98 7.91
N ALA A 97 22.72 3.86 8.39
CA ALA A 97 21.93 2.94 9.20
C ALA A 97 21.44 3.70 10.44
N VAL A 98 20.12 3.75 10.66
CA VAL A 98 19.56 4.08 11.98
C VAL A 98 18.33 3.19 12.21
N ASP A 99 18.50 2.28 13.15
CA ASP A 99 17.44 1.56 13.86
C ASP A 99 16.32 2.52 14.26
N GLY A 100 15.09 2.23 13.85
CA GLY A 100 13.95 3.13 14.02
C GLY A 100 12.66 2.41 14.35
N GLU A 101 12.70 1.38 15.19
CA GLU A 101 11.48 0.68 15.63
C GLU A 101 10.68 1.41 16.72
N ASP A 102 11.19 2.50 17.34
CA ASP A 102 10.55 3.02 18.57
C ASP A 102 9.81 4.36 18.45
N SER A 103 9.82 5.04 17.30
CA SER A 103 9.17 6.35 17.19
C SER A 103 7.65 6.28 16.91
N ILE A 104 7.16 5.18 16.33
CA ILE A 104 5.74 5.05 15.95
C ILE A 104 4.86 4.67 17.15
N LEU A 105 5.39 3.98 18.17
CA LEU A 105 4.59 3.61 19.35
C LEU A 105 4.19 4.82 20.20
N THR A 106 5.08 5.80 20.37
CA THR A 106 4.81 7.01 21.17
C THR A 106 3.70 7.85 20.56
N ALA A 107 3.65 7.96 19.22
CA ALA A 107 2.57 8.67 18.53
C ALA A 107 1.22 7.94 18.62
N LYS A 108 1.21 6.60 18.70
CA LYS A 108 -0.01 5.81 18.90
C LYS A 108 -0.56 5.91 20.33
N MET A 109 0.30 5.94 21.35
CA MET A 109 -0.13 6.09 22.75
C MET A 109 -0.76 7.46 23.04
N SER A 110 -0.21 8.55 22.48
CA SER A 110 -0.83 9.88 22.62
C SER A 110 -2.16 10.02 21.89
N ASN A 111 -2.36 9.28 20.79
CA ASN A 111 -3.63 9.34 20.05
C ASN A 111 -4.70 8.40 20.63
N GLN A 112 -4.31 7.33 21.34
CA GLN A 112 -5.24 6.44 22.04
C GLN A 112 -5.83 7.09 23.30
N LEU A 113 -5.03 7.86 24.06
CA LEU A 113 -5.48 8.51 25.30
C LEU A 113 -6.49 9.65 25.06
N LEU A 114 -6.48 10.29 23.88
CA LEU A 114 -7.45 11.34 23.55
C LEU A 114 -8.85 10.81 23.24
N TYR A 115 -9.01 9.52 22.95
CA TYR A 115 -10.32 8.90 22.68
C TYR A 115 -11.04 8.41 23.94
N GLU A 116 -10.36 8.32 25.08
CA GLU A 116 -10.96 7.84 26.34
C GLU A 116 -11.48 8.99 27.22
N GLU A 117 -11.09 10.25 26.98
CA GLU A 117 -11.51 11.40 27.79
C GLU A 117 -12.86 12.01 27.34
N GLU A 118 -13.34 11.73 26.12
CA GLU A 118 -14.58 12.32 25.59
C GLU A 118 -15.88 11.54 25.92
N MET A 119 -15.81 10.39 26.61
CA MET A 119 -16.98 9.53 26.87
C MET A 119 -17.61 9.63 28.27
N GLU A 120 -17.22 10.57 29.13
CA GLU A 120 -17.76 10.69 30.50
C GLU A 120 -18.65 11.92 30.75
N VAL A 121 -19.23 12.53 29.70
CA VAL A 121 -20.22 13.60 29.87
C VAL A 121 -21.56 13.20 29.23
N GLY A 122 -22.50 12.70 30.04
CA GLY A 122 -23.92 12.85 29.72
C GLY A 122 -24.86 11.72 30.14
N SER A 123 -25.22 11.67 31.43
CA SER A 123 -26.50 11.18 31.99
C SER A 123 -26.33 11.14 33.52
N ASP A 124 -27.09 11.80 34.39
CA ASP A 124 -28.54 12.00 34.45
C ASP A 124 -28.82 13.15 35.46
N ASP A 125 -29.79 14.00 35.13
CA ASP A 125 -30.46 14.95 36.03
C ASP A 125 -31.82 14.33 36.40
N PRO A 126 -32.19 14.29 37.69
CA PRO A 126 -33.34 15.13 38.07
C PRO A 126 -33.25 15.78 39.47
#